data_AF-A0A7G5FGI2-F1
#
_entry.id   AF-A0A7G5FGI2-F1
#
_cell.length_a   1.000
_cell.length_b   1.000
_cell.length_c   1.000
_cell.angle_alpha   90.00
_cell.angle_beta   90.00
_cell.angle_gamma   90.00
#
_symmetry.space_group_name_H-M   'P 1'
#
loop_
_entity.id
_entity.type
_entity.pdbx_description
1 polymer ?
#
loop_
_entity_poly.entity_id
_entity_poly.type
_entity_poly.pdbx_seq_one_letter_code
_entity_poly.pdbx_strand_id
1 'polypeptide(L)'
;MTNRVVADPARRTVMMGTLKAGTAYARVPEPGACAFCLMLGSRGAVYDHETVFGEVGRYHDNCRCLAIEVTGRAPLPQINQDLMAQVKVFDRELGRPADVKDWRQWVDASRQQAGQDTMWPRLKYVRLPRYKGDGLSTVFPGEKLPPLDNMPGHVLHGWRDKPKKDGSGWPHDESLADGHRWDTQRSGASTFPREWTDQKVVNAVRDTIEKPDTVLSKEYSRSVWKEIDGVVVYAKWAVLPGGRLIFVESYPVDQLNRR
;
A
#
# COMPACT_ATOMS: atom_id res chain seq x y z
N MET A 1 19.41 20.69 -19.88
CA MET A 1 18.52 20.40 -21.02
C MET A 1 17.42 19.46 -20.57
N THR A 2 16.15 19.83 -20.73
CA THR A 2 15.00 18.98 -20.39
C THR A 2 14.94 17.80 -21.37
N ASN A 3 15.12 16.57 -20.87
CA ASN A 3 15.03 15.33 -21.66
C ASN A 3 13.72 15.24 -22.48
N ARG A 4 12.68 15.99 -22.06
CA ARG A 4 11.42 16.16 -22.79
C ARG A 4 11.63 16.57 -24.25
N VAL A 5 12.35 17.65 -24.52
CA VAL A 5 12.47 18.22 -25.88
C VAL A 5 13.30 17.32 -26.80
N VAL A 6 14.29 16.62 -26.24
CA VAL A 6 15.15 15.70 -26.98
C VAL A 6 14.36 14.47 -27.46
N ALA A 7 13.53 13.90 -26.59
CA ALA A 7 12.75 12.69 -26.91
C ALA A 7 11.43 12.99 -27.64
N ASP A 8 11.00 14.25 -27.70
CA ASP A 8 9.70 14.65 -28.27
C ASP A 8 9.54 14.28 -29.75
N PRO A 9 10.52 14.51 -30.64
CA PRO A 9 10.38 14.14 -32.05
C PRO A 9 10.09 12.65 -32.25
N ALA A 10 10.80 11.77 -31.53
CA ALA A 10 10.58 10.33 -31.61
C ALA A 10 9.19 9.93 -31.13
N ARG A 11 8.72 10.51 -30.01
CA ARG A 11 7.37 10.29 -29.48
C ARG A 11 6.30 10.76 -30.46
N ARG A 12 6.48 11.94 -31.06
CA ARG A 12 5.55 12.54 -32.01
C ARG A 12 5.45 11.72 -33.30
N THR A 13 6.55 11.11 -33.77
CA THR A 13 6.51 10.19 -34.91
C THR A 13 5.56 9.02 -34.66
N VAL A 14 5.66 8.38 -33.47
CA VAL A 14 4.76 7.28 -33.11
C VAL A 14 3.31 7.76 -33.02
N MET A 15 3.06 8.89 -32.36
CA MET A 15 1.73 9.48 -32.25
C MET A 15 1.10 9.76 -33.63
N MET A 16 1.83 10.40 -34.53
CA MET A 16 1.34 10.68 -35.88
C MET A 16 1.13 9.38 -36.69
N GLY A 17 1.98 8.37 -36.51
CA GLY A 17 1.84 7.06 -37.11
C GLY A 17 0.54 6.38 -36.66
N THR A 18 0.31 6.32 -35.35
CA THR A 18 -0.90 5.78 -34.74
C THR A 18 -2.17 6.48 -35.23
N LEU A 19 -2.15 7.82 -35.28
CA LEU A 19 -3.27 8.61 -35.81
C LEU A 19 -3.57 8.23 -37.27
N LYS A 20 -2.53 8.12 -38.11
CA LYS A 20 -2.69 7.80 -39.53
C LYS A 20 -3.13 6.35 -39.76
N ALA A 21 -2.63 5.42 -38.96
CA ALA A 21 -2.90 4.00 -39.10
C ALA A 21 -4.22 3.57 -38.44
N GLY A 22 -4.84 4.43 -37.61
CA GLY A 22 -6.03 4.08 -36.84
C GLY A 22 -5.74 3.03 -35.75
N THR A 23 -4.50 2.98 -35.25
CA THR A 23 -4.05 2.02 -34.23
C THR A 23 -4.10 2.64 -32.82
N ALA A 24 -3.45 2.00 -31.85
CA ALA A 24 -3.19 2.56 -30.53
C ALA A 24 -1.68 2.55 -30.21
N TYR A 25 -1.27 3.29 -29.19
CA TYR A 25 0.10 3.21 -28.66
C TYR A 25 0.09 2.94 -27.15
N ALA A 26 1.22 2.43 -26.64
CA ALA A 26 1.49 2.26 -25.22
C ALA A 26 2.72 3.07 -24.79
N ARG A 27 2.77 3.46 -23.52
CA ARG A 27 3.98 4.09 -22.95
C ARG A 27 4.89 3.04 -22.34
N VAL A 28 6.16 3.02 -22.74
CA VAL A 28 7.17 2.11 -22.20
C VAL A 28 8.11 2.90 -21.29
N PRO A 29 8.10 2.66 -19.96
CA PRO A 29 9.03 3.31 -19.05
C PRO A 29 10.43 2.69 -19.15
N GLU A 30 11.44 3.53 -19.17
CA GLU A 30 12.85 3.14 -19.14
C GLU A 30 13.39 3.10 -17.69
N PRO A 31 14.57 2.49 -17.44
CA PRO A 31 15.22 2.56 -16.14
C PRO A 31 15.31 3.99 -15.59
N GLY A 32 14.91 4.15 -14.33
CA GLY A 32 14.86 5.45 -13.65
C GLY A 32 13.62 6.30 -13.95
N ALA A 33 12.63 5.77 -14.68
CA ALA A 33 11.35 6.45 -14.90
C ALA A 33 10.63 6.76 -13.58
N CYS A 34 9.88 7.87 -13.55
CA CYS A 34 9.18 8.30 -12.35
C CYS A 34 7.85 7.54 -12.16
N ALA A 35 7.26 7.65 -10.96
CA ALA A 35 5.98 7.01 -10.63
C ALA A 35 4.85 7.32 -11.62
N PHE A 36 4.81 8.53 -12.18
CA PHE A 36 3.82 8.88 -13.20
C PHE A 36 4.04 8.09 -14.50
N CYS A 37 5.29 7.90 -14.93
CA CYS A 37 5.59 7.06 -16.09
C CYS A 37 5.17 5.60 -15.88
N LEU A 38 5.43 5.06 -14.69
CA LEU A 38 5.04 3.68 -14.35
C LEU A 38 3.51 3.53 -14.38
N MET A 39 2.78 4.48 -13.80
CA MET A 39 1.32 4.54 -13.87
C MET A 39 0.79 4.60 -15.31
N LEU A 40 1.42 5.38 -16.19
CA LEU A 40 0.99 5.42 -17.59
C LEU A 40 1.36 4.15 -18.35
N GLY A 41 2.48 3.51 -18.01
CA GLY A 41 2.90 2.23 -18.59
C GLY A 41 1.98 1.06 -18.21
N SER A 42 1.38 1.10 -17.02
CA SER A 42 0.43 0.09 -16.56
C SER A 42 -0.92 0.13 -17.27
N ARG A 43 -1.23 1.19 -18.02
CA ARG A 43 -2.48 1.29 -18.77
C ARG A 43 -2.49 0.43 -20.04
N GLY A 44 -1.32 0.10 -20.58
CA GLY A 44 -1.20 -0.62 -21.84
C GLY A 44 -1.53 0.25 -23.06
N ALA A 45 -2.15 -0.38 -24.07
CA ALA A 45 -2.41 0.18 -25.40
C ALA A 45 -3.71 1.00 -25.45
N VAL A 46 -3.81 2.04 -24.63
CA VAL A 46 -5.08 2.79 -24.42
C VAL A 46 -5.14 4.13 -25.15
N TYR A 47 -4.06 4.52 -25.83
CA TYR A 47 -4.01 5.80 -26.53
C TYR A 47 -4.25 5.55 -28.02
N ASP A 48 -5.53 5.56 -28.39
CA ASP A 48 -5.99 5.40 -29.77
C ASP A 48 -5.90 6.70 -30.58
N HIS A 49 -6.26 6.60 -31.85
CA HIS A 49 -6.30 7.73 -32.79
C HIS A 49 -7.18 8.91 -32.32
N GLU A 50 -8.17 8.69 -31.44
CA GLU A 50 -9.05 9.75 -30.92
C GLU A 50 -8.42 10.48 -29.73
N THR A 51 -7.60 9.79 -28.95
CA THR A 51 -7.02 10.27 -27.68
C THR A 51 -5.54 10.67 -27.77
N VAL A 52 -4.87 10.33 -28.88
CA VAL A 52 -3.42 10.50 -29.12
C VAL A 52 -2.88 11.92 -28.88
N PHE A 53 -3.67 12.96 -29.20
CA PHE A 53 -3.31 14.37 -28.99
C PHE A 53 -4.07 15.05 -27.84
N GLY A 54 -4.86 14.30 -27.07
CA GLY A 54 -5.54 14.82 -25.89
C GLY A 54 -4.57 15.21 -24.77
N GLU A 55 -5.07 15.86 -23.71
CA GLU A 55 -4.26 16.25 -22.55
C GLU A 55 -3.49 15.07 -21.92
N VAL A 56 -4.02 13.85 -22.07
CA VAL A 56 -3.45 12.58 -21.62
C VAL A 56 -2.21 12.12 -22.40
N GLY A 57 -1.95 12.70 -23.59
CA GLY A 57 -0.79 12.41 -24.43
C GLY A 57 0.48 13.18 -24.04
N ARG A 58 0.38 14.21 -23.19
CA ARG A 58 1.52 15.10 -22.87
C ARG A 58 2.63 14.39 -22.08
N TYR A 59 3.87 14.83 -22.31
CA TYR A 59 5.06 14.39 -21.59
C TYR A 59 5.54 15.50 -20.64
N HIS A 60 5.87 15.14 -19.40
CA HIS A 60 6.42 16.08 -18.43
C HIS A 60 7.95 16.20 -18.58
N ASP A 61 8.53 17.21 -17.93
CA ASP A 61 9.98 17.37 -17.88
C ASP A 61 10.64 16.18 -17.20
N ASN A 62 11.80 15.76 -17.74
CA ASN A 62 12.51 14.56 -17.32
C ASN A 62 11.73 13.24 -17.49
N CYS A 63 10.71 13.16 -18.38
CA CYS A 63 10.10 11.86 -18.71
C CYS A 63 11.13 10.93 -19.36
N ARG A 64 11.27 9.73 -18.80
CA ARG A 64 12.08 8.62 -19.32
C ARG A 64 11.19 7.53 -19.90
N CYS A 65 10.20 7.97 -20.67
CA CYS A 65 9.16 7.12 -21.22
C CYS A 65 9.18 7.26 -22.74
N LEU A 66 9.10 6.13 -23.45
CA LEU A 66 8.94 6.07 -24.90
C LEU A 66 7.49 5.72 -25.26
N ALA A 67 7.09 6.02 -26.50
CA ALA A 67 5.85 5.52 -27.08
C ALA A 67 6.19 4.36 -28.02
N ILE A 68 5.41 3.29 -27.98
CA ILE A 68 5.45 2.23 -28.98
C ILE A 68 4.06 2.07 -29.59
N GLU A 69 4.00 1.97 -30.90
CA GLU A 69 2.76 1.61 -31.57
C GLU A 69 2.40 0.16 -31.24
N VAL A 70 1.11 -0.08 -31.02
CA VAL A 70 0.56 -1.38 -30.69
C VAL A 70 -0.37 -1.78 -31.81
N THR A 71 0.05 -2.81 -32.55
CA THR A 71 -0.77 -3.48 -33.55
C THR A 71 -1.25 -4.80 -32.94
N GLY A 72 -2.48 -5.21 -33.24
CA GLY A 72 -3.21 -6.27 -32.51
C GLY A 72 -2.63 -7.69 -32.55
N ARG A 73 -1.36 -7.88 -32.95
CA ARG A 73 -0.70 -9.19 -33.07
C ARG A 73 0.44 -9.43 -32.08
N ALA A 74 1.02 -8.39 -31.48
CA ALA A 74 2.19 -8.54 -30.61
C ALA A 74 1.87 -8.19 -29.15
N PRO A 75 2.34 -8.97 -28.16
CA PRO A 75 2.25 -8.59 -26.76
C PRO A 75 3.10 -7.34 -26.49
N LEU A 76 2.68 -6.54 -25.51
CA LEU A 76 3.49 -5.41 -25.04
C LEU A 76 4.81 -5.91 -24.43
N PRO A 77 5.86 -5.06 -24.37
CA PRO A 77 7.09 -5.38 -23.65
C PRO A 77 6.82 -5.88 -22.23
N GLN A 78 7.68 -6.76 -21.72
CA GLN A 78 7.49 -7.40 -20.40
C GLN A 78 7.24 -6.38 -19.28
N ILE A 79 7.96 -5.26 -19.28
CA ILE A 79 7.79 -4.18 -18.29
C ILE A 79 6.34 -3.65 -18.25
N ASN A 80 5.67 -3.52 -19.40
CA ASN A 80 4.28 -3.11 -19.44
C ASN A 80 3.36 -4.18 -18.87
N GLN A 81 3.61 -5.44 -19.20
CA GLN A 81 2.84 -6.56 -18.67
C GLN A 81 2.96 -6.65 -17.14
N ASP A 82 4.17 -6.48 -16.61
CA ASP A 82 4.43 -6.46 -15.17
C ASP A 82 3.73 -5.29 -14.49
N LEU A 83 3.77 -4.09 -15.10
CA LEU A 83 3.05 -2.92 -14.59
C LEU A 83 1.53 -3.09 -14.65
N MET A 84 1.01 -3.74 -15.70
CA MET A 84 -0.41 -4.09 -15.83
C MET A 84 -0.84 -5.13 -14.79
N ALA A 85 0.04 -6.06 -14.40
CA ALA A 85 -0.22 -6.97 -13.29
C ALA A 85 -0.18 -6.20 -11.96
N GLN A 86 0.80 -5.32 -11.78
CA GLN A 86 0.98 -4.53 -10.55
C GLN A 86 -0.18 -3.56 -10.30
N VAL A 87 -0.77 -2.94 -11.33
CA VAL A 87 -1.94 -2.06 -11.15
C VAL A 87 -3.16 -2.84 -10.67
N LYS A 88 -3.34 -4.09 -11.09
CA LYS A 88 -4.41 -4.95 -10.57
C LYS A 88 -4.22 -5.25 -9.08
N VAL A 89 -2.97 -5.43 -8.64
CA VAL A 89 -2.65 -5.57 -7.22
C VAL A 89 -2.98 -4.29 -6.48
N PHE A 90 -2.60 -3.11 -7.00
CA PHE A 90 -2.98 -1.85 -6.37
C PHE A 90 -4.49 -1.69 -6.24
N ASP A 91 -5.22 -1.89 -7.34
CA ASP A 91 -6.67 -1.65 -7.37
C ASP A 91 -7.39 -2.56 -6.37
N ARG A 92 -6.93 -3.81 -6.23
CA ARG A 92 -7.39 -4.73 -5.19
C ARG A 92 -7.06 -4.22 -3.78
N GLU A 93 -5.79 -3.99 -3.46
CA GLU A 93 -5.36 -3.69 -2.09
C GLU A 93 -5.82 -2.29 -1.61
N LEU A 94 -5.96 -1.34 -2.52
CA LEU A 94 -6.48 0.00 -2.23
C LEU A 94 -8.03 0.05 -2.23
N GLY A 95 -8.70 -0.94 -2.82
CA GLY A 95 -10.15 -0.94 -3.03
C GLY A 95 -10.64 0.16 -3.97
N ARG A 96 -9.75 0.77 -4.76
CA ARG A 96 -10.01 1.83 -5.74
C ARG A 96 -8.91 1.86 -6.80
N PRO A 97 -9.17 2.45 -7.99
CA PRO A 97 -8.12 2.67 -8.98
C PRO A 97 -6.92 3.43 -8.40
N ALA A 98 -5.72 2.94 -8.68
CA ALA A 98 -4.46 3.51 -8.24
C ALA A 98 -4.17 4.88 -8.91
N ASP A 99 -3.70 5.85 -8.13
CA ASP A 99 -3.27 7.15 -8.63
C ASP A 99 -1.75 7.32 -8.58
N VAL A 100 -1.25 8.46 -9.10
CA VAL A 100 0.19 8.75 -9.14
C VAL A 100 0.85 8.77 -7.74
N LYS A 101 0.11 9.12 -6.68
CA LYS A 101 0.62 9.12 -5.31
C LYS A 101 0.79 7.71 -4.80
N ASP A 102 -0.04 6.76 -5.22
CA ASP A 102 0.08 5.35 -4.86
C ASP A 102 1.32 4.74 -5.53
N TRP A 103 1.51 5.01 -6.82
CA TRP A 103 2.74 4.64 -7.53
C TRP A 103 3.99 5.23 -6.90
N ARG A 104 3.94 6.51 -6.47
CA ARG A 104 5.07 7.15 -5.77
C ARG A 104 5.38 6.45 -4.46
N GLN A 105 4.35 6.14 -3.67
CA GLN A 105 4.54 5.40 -2.43
C GLN A 105 5.17 4.04 -2.69
N TRP A 106 4.70 3.29 -3.69
CA TRP A 106 5.23 1.98 -4.01
C TRP A 106 6.71 2.04 -4.43
N VAL A 107 7.10 3.02 -5.25
CA VAL A 107 8.51 3.21 -5.64
C VAL A 107 9.38 3.52 -4.41
N ASP A 108 8.93 4.45 -3.55
CA ASP A 108 9.67 4.84 -2.35
C ASP A 108 9.79 3.66 -1.37
N ALA A 109 8.68 2.96 -1.11
CA ALA A 109 8.63 1.78 -0.25
C ALA A 109 9.51 0.65 -0.77
N SER A 110 9.45 0.36 -2.08
CA SER A 110 10.26 -0.68 -2.71
C SER A 110 11.75 -0.40 -2.58
N ARG A 111 12.17 0.87 -2.71
CA ARG A 111 13.56 1.28 -2.51
C ARG A 111 14.00 1.11 -1.06
N GLN A 112 13.18 1.53 -0.10
CA GLN A 112 13.51 1.41 1.33
C GLN A 112 13.62 -0.07 1.76
N GLN A 113 12.69 -0.90 1.31
CA GLN A 113 12.68 -2.34 1.62
C GLN A 113 13.86 -3.07 0.94
N ALA A 114 14.18 -2.75 -0.31
CA ALA A 114 15.31 -3.37 -1.02
C ALA A 114 16.67 -2.95 -0.46
N GLY A 115 16.80 -1.68 -0.04
CA GLY A 115 18.05 -1.19 0.56
C GLY A 115 18.29 -1.71 1.96
N GLN A 116 17.24 -2.12 2.69
CA GLN A 116 17.31 -2.60 4.08
C GLN A 116 17.93 -1.62 5.10
N ASP A 117 18.21 -0.38 4.70
CA ASP A 117 18.77 0.68 5.55
C ASP A 117 17.74 1.31 6.49
N THR A 118 16.45 1.07 6.26
CA THR A 118 15.35 1.67 7.05
C THR A 118 14.77 0.63 7.98
N MET A 119 14.82 0.90 9.29
CA MET A 119 14.33 -0.01 10.32
C MET A 119 12.84 -0.33 10.17
N TRP A 120 12.01 0.67 9.88
CA TRP A 120 10.58 0.51 9.61
C TRP A 120 10.27 1.16 8.25
N PRO A 121 10.48 0.43 7.15
CA PRO A 121 10.29 0.99 5.83
C PRO A 121 8.80 1.23 5.56
N ARG A 122 8.52 2.11 4.60
CA ARG A 122 7.15 2.35 4.15
C ARG A 122 6.53 1.07 3.59
N LEU A 123 5.22 0.95 3.78
CA LEU A 123 4.40 -0.06 3.12
C LEU A 123 4.03 0.39 1.70
N LYS A 124 4.01 -0.54 0.77
CA LYS A 124 3.68 -0.37 -0.65
C LYS A 124 2.19 -0.12 -0.83
N TYR A 125 1.35 -0.89 -0.14
CA TYR A 125 -0.10 -0.94 -0.39
C TYR A 125 -0.96 -0.28 0.68
N VAL A 126 -0.34 0.27 1.73
CA VAL A 126 -1.06 0.81 2.88
C VAL A 126 -0.69 2.26 3.13
N ARG A 127 -1.69 3.12 3.28
CA ARG A 127 -1.54 4.44 3.87
C ARG A 127 -1.61 4.29 5.38
N LEU A 128 -0.61 4.83 6.07
CA LEU A 128 -0.59 4.84 7.54
C LEU A 128 -1.88 5.48 8.06
N PRO A 129 -2.69 4.75 8.84
CA PRO A 129 -3.94 5.28 9.35
C PRO A 129 -3.65 6.38 10.36
N ARG A 130 -4.54 7.37 10.39
CA ARG A 130 -4.57 8.41 11.42
C ARG A 130 -5.86 8.28 12.22
N TYR A 131 -5.81 8.68 13.48
CA TYR A 131 -7.02 8.89 14.27
C TYR A 131 -7.88 9.96 13.61
N LYS A 132 -9.20 9.76 13.66
CA LYS A 132 -10.20 10.69 13.12
C LYS A 132 -10.51 11.81 14.13
N GLY A 133 -10.36 11.54 15.42
CA GLY A 133 -10.49 12.48 16.53
C GLY A 133 -9.18 13.16 16.91
N ASP A 134 -9.11 13.62 18.14
CA ASP A 134 -7.97 14.36 18.72
C ASP A 134 -6.84 13.45 19.24
N GLY A 135 -6.97 12.13 19.07
CA GLY A 135 -6.02 11.14 19.56
C GLY A 135 -6.17 10.85 21.06
N LEU A 136 -7.26 11.29 21.69
CA LEU A 136 -7.65 10.88 23.04
C LEU A 136 -8.61 9.69 23.00
N SER A 137 -8.59 8.88 24.05
CA SER A 137 -9.49 7.75 24.17
C SER A 137 -10.91 8.22 24.49
N THR A 138 -11.88 7.66 23.77
CA THR A 138 -13.31 7.87 24.02
C THR A 138 -13.84 7.04 25.21
N VAL A 139 -13.08 6.04 25.63
CA VAL A 139 -13.47 5.04 26.65
C VAL A 139 -12.56 5.03 27.89
N PHE A 140 -11.38 5.67 27.80
CA PHE A 140 -10.46 5.89 28.92
C PHE A 140 -10.24 7.39 29.09
N PRO A 141 -11.09 8.09 29.87
CA PRO A 141 -11.06 9.55 29.95
C PRO A 141 -9.68 10.13 30.29
N GLY A 142 -9.22 11.08 29.48
CA GLY A 142 -7.93 11.76 29.65
C GLY A 142 -6.70 10.99 29.16
N GLU A 143 -6.86 9.74 28.71
CA GLU A 143 -5.75 8.96 28.16
C GLU A 143 -5.55 9.23 26.66
N LYS A 144 -4.29 9.25 26.22
CA LYS A 144 -3.94 9.27 24.80
C LYS A 144 -4.07 7.88 24.19
N LEU A 145 -4.32 7.84 22.88
CA LEU A 145 -4.27 6.61 22.10
C LEU A 145 -2.81 6.29 21.67
N PRO A 146 -2.46 5.00 21.46
CA PRO A 146 -1.11 4.61 21.09
C PRO A 146 -0.71 5.14 19.70
N PRO A 147 0.59 5.31 19.41
CA PRO A 147 1.03 5.63 18.05
C PRO A 147 0.67 4.50 17.07
N LEU A 148 0.37 4.87 15.83
CA LEU A 148 -0.06 3.93 14.78
C LEU A 148 1.03 3.61 13.75
N ASP A 149 2.20 4.26 13.81
CA ASP A 149 3.21 4.22 12.75
C ASP A 149 3.73 2.80 12.45
N ASN A 150 3.99 2.02 13.50
CA ASN A 150 4.50 0.64 13.39
C ASN A 150 3.38 -0.40 13.30
N MET A 151 2.13 -0.01 13.61
CA MET A 151 1.00 -0.94 13.70
C MET A 151 0.75 -1.68 12.38
N PRO A 152 0.68 -1.02 11.21
CA PRO A 152 0.46 -1.70 9.94
C PRO A 152 1.47 -2.80 9.64
N GLY A 153 2.78 -2.53 9.75
CA GLY A 153 3.81 -3.53 9.49
C GLY A 153 3.75 -4.69 10.47
N HIS A 154 3.47 -4.40 11.74
CA HIS A 154 3.31 -5.43 12.77
C HIS A 154 2.09 -6.32 12.49
N VAL A 155 0.92 -5.73 12.27
CA VAL A 155 -0.33 -6.47 12.10
C VAL A 155 -0.34 -7.25 10.80
N LEU A 156 0.11 -6.64 9.69
CA LEU A 156 0.01 -7.26 8.38
C LEU A 156 1.13 -8.26 8.11
N HIS A 157 2.38 -7.90 8.44
CA HIS A 157 3.57 -8.66 8.03
C HIS A 157 4.31 -9.29 9.22
N GLY A 158 3.92 -9.00 10.46
CA GLY A 158 4.56 -9.56 11.65
C GLY A 158 5.90 -8.88 11.99
N TRP A 159 6.14 -7.67 11.48
CA TRP A 159 7.33 -6.86 11.79
C TRP A 159 7.43 -6.56 13.30
N ARG A 160 8.66 -6.46 13.82
CA ARG A 160 8.97 -6.33 15.26
C ARG A 160 10.14 -5.39 15.47
N ASP A 161 10.15 -4.60 16.55
CA ASP A 161 11.32 -3.76 16.87
C ASP A 161 12.61 -4.55 17.12
N LYS A 162 12.48 -5.82 17.53
CA LYS A 162 13.62 -6.74 17.70
C LYS A 162 13.29 -8.09 17.08
N PRO A 163 14.24 -8.73 16.38
CA PRO A 163 14.04 -10.09 15.90
C PRO A 163 13.86 -11.03 17.07
N LYS A 164 13.10 -12.10 16.84
CA LYS A 164 13.10 -13.23 17.76
C LYS A 164 14.47 -13.91 17.74
N LYS A 165 14.68 -14.81 18.70
CA LYS A 165 15.93 -15.61 18.79
C LYS A 165 16.21 -16.41 17.51
N ASP A 166 15.17 -16.81 16.79
CA ASP A 166 15.23 -17.54 15.53
C ASP A 166 15.38 -16.62 14.30
N GLY A 167 15.48 -15.30 14.49
CA GLY A 167 15.53 -14.31 13.41
C GLY A 167 14.16 -13.89 12.85
N SER A 168 13.06 -14.55 13.24
CA SER A 168 11.73 -14.21 12.73
C SER A 168 11.29 -12.79 13.11
N GLY A 169 10.45 -12.20 12.26
CA GLY A 169 10.09 -10.79 12.35
C GLY A 169 11.00 -9.86 11.54
N TRP A 170 12.07 -10.37 10.91
CA TRP A 170 13.08 -9.59 10.18
C TRP A 170 13.58 -10.31 8.92
N PRO A 171 14.08 -9.59 7.90
CA PRO A 171 14.04 -8.13 7.77
C PRO A 171 12.62 -7.59 7.58
N HIS A 172 12.42 -6.28 7.80
CA HIS A 172 11.13 -5.65 7.57
C HIS A 172 10.91 -5.40 6.08
N ASP A 173 10.42 -6.42 5.39
CA ASP A 173 9.84 -6.27 4.06
C ASP A 173 8.50 -7.02 3.97
N GLU A 174 7.72 -6.69 2.95
CA GLU A 174 6.35 -7.22 2.81
C GLU A 174 6.29 -8.68 2.34
N SER A 175 7.43 -9.32 2.06
CA SER A 175 7.47 -10.78 1.84
C SER A 175 7.35 -11.56 3.15
N LEU A 176 7.59 -10.90 4.30
CA LEU A 176 7.36 -11.51 5.59
C LEU A 176 5.86 -11.73 5.82
N ALA A 177 5.47 -13.01 5.90
CA ALA A 177 4.09 -13.44 6.04
C ALA A 177 3.76 -13.88 7.47
N ASP A 178 4.35 -13.23 8.48
CA ASP A 178 4.25 -13.62 9.89
C ASP A 178 3.14 -12.88 10.67
N GLY A 179 2.41 -11.99 9.98
CA GLY A 179 1.34 -11.19 10.56
C GLY A 179 0.00 -11.92 10.64
N HIS A 180 -1.07 -11.16 10.43
CA HIS A 180 -2.46 -11.62 10.53
C HIS A 180 -3.23 -11.50 9.21
N ARG A 181 -2.53 -11.27 8.10
CA ARG A 181 -3.15 -11.36 6.77
C ARG A 181 -3.67 -12.76 6.51
N TRP A 182 -4.65 -12.86 5.61
CA TRP A 182 -5.29 -14.11 5.20
C TRP A 182 -4.30 -15.17 4.69
N ASP A 183 -3.16 -14.74 4.14
CA ASP A 183 -2.10 -15.57 3.56
C ASP A 183 -0.87 -15.72 4.48
N THR A 184 -1.03 -15.49 5.79
CA THR A 184 0.05 -15.72 6.75
C THR A 184 0.58 -17.15 6.68
N GLN A 185 1.90 -17.30 6.78
CA GLN A 185 2.57 -18.60 6.87
C GLN A 185 2.82 -19.02 8.32
N ARG A 186 2.42 -18.18 9.29
CA ARG A 186 2.59 -18.47 10.71
C ARG A 186 1.56 -19.48 11.19
N SER A 187 2.02 -20.65 11.61
CA SER A 187 1.16 -21.71 12.16
C SER A 187 0.31 -21.22 13.34
N GLY A 188 -0.98 -21.52 13.31
CA GLY A 188 -1.94 -21.17 14.37
C GLY A 188 -2.27 -19.68 14.50
N ALA A 189 -1.88 -18.84 13.55
CA ALA A 189 -2.28 -17.44 13.54
C ALA A 189 -3.77 -17.29 13.24
N SER A 190 -4.46 -16.41 13.98
CA SER A 190 -5.76 -15.91 13.53
C SER A 190 -5.55 -14.97 12.35
N THR A 191 -6.44 -15.04 11.36
CA THR A 191 -6.29 -14.31 10.11
C THR A 191 -7.51 -13.45 9.82
N PHE A 192 -7.26 -12.26 9.27
CA PHE A 192 -8.33 -11.45 8.71
C PHE A 192 -8.89 -12.12 7.45
N PRO A 193 -10.16 -11.86 7.10
CA PRO A 193 -10.77 -12.46 5.92
C PRO A 193 -10.03 -12.09 4.62
N ARG A 194 -10.06 -12.99 3.64
CA ARG A 194 -9.35 -12.82 2.36
C ARG A 194 -9.85 -11.64 1.53
N GLU A 195 -11.11 -11.27 1.72
CA GLU A 195 -11.78 -10.15 1.09
C GLU A 195 -11.45 -8.80 1.75
N TRP A 196 -10.83 -8.80 2.93
CA TRP A 196 -10.34 -7.57 3.53
C TRP A 196 -9.01 -7.18 2.90
N THR A 197 -8.98 -5.99 2.33
CA THR A 197 -7.73 -5.40 1.85
C THR A 197 -6.83 -5.01 3.02
N ASP A 198 -5.53 -4.90 2.78
CA ASP A 198 -4.57 -4.46 3.81
C ASP A 198 -4.96 -3.10 4.40
N GLN A 199 -5.45 -2.19 3.56
CA GLN A 199 -5.94 -0.89 4.00
C GLN A 199 -7.18 -1.01 4.89
N LYS A 200 -8.10 -1.94 4.60
CA LYS A 200 -9.28 -2.20 5.44
C LYS A 200 -8.86 -2.75 6.80
N VAL A 201 -7.94 -3.71 6.84
CA VAL A 201 -7.41 -4.28 8.09
C VAL A 201 -6.86 -3.19 9.00
N VAL A 202 -5.94 -2.36 8.53
CA VAL A 202 -5.32 -1.34 9.40
C VAL A 202 -6.30 -0.24 9.82
N ASN A 203 -7.28 0.07 8.97
CA ASN A 203 -8.36 0.98 9.32
C ASN A 203 -9.27 0.38 10.39
N ALA A 204 -9.59 -0.90 10.31
CA ALA A 204 -10.37 -1.62 11.30
C ALA A 204 -9.65 -1.65 12.66
N VAL A 205 -8.33 -1.89 12.68
CA VAL A 205 -7.52 -1.79 13.91
C VAL A 205 -7.57 -0.38 14.50
N ARG A 206 -7.39 0.67 13.68
CA ARG A 206 -7.52 2.07 14.12
C ARG A 206 -8.90 2.37 14.69
N ASP A 207 -9.97 1.94 14.01
CA ASP A 207 -11.36 2.14 14.46
C ASP A 207 -11.64 1.40 15.77
N THR A 208 -11.05 0.21 15.94
CA THR A 208 -11.12 -0.58 17.17
C THR A 208 -10.46 0.13 18.34
N ILE A 209 -9.28 0.73 18.12
CA ILE A 209 -8.57 1.51 19.16
C ILE A 209 -9.34 2.79 19.52
N GLU A 210 -9.90 3.46 18.51
CA GLU A 210 -10.49 4.80 18.65
C GLU A 210 -11.92 4.77 19.21
N LYS A 211 -12.74 3.79 18.78
CA LYS A 211 -14.15 3.66 19.15
C LYS A 211 -14.53 2.19 19.37
N PRO A 212 -14.00 1.53 20.41
CA PRO A 212 -14.30 0.14 20.68
C PRO A 212 -15.73 -0.08 21.15
N ASP A 213 -16.20 -1.32 20.99
CA ASP A 213 -17.50 -1.77 21.49
C ASP A 213 -17.36 -2.33 22.91
N THR A 214 -16.24 -3.00 23.22
CA THR A 214 -15.92 -3.45 24.58
C THR A 214 -14.47 -3.17 24.94
N VAL A 215 -14.21 -3.04 26.24
CA VAL A 215 -12.94 -2.61 26.78
C VAL A 215 -12.55 -3.40 28.02
N LEU A 216 -11.25 -3.54 28.22
CA LEU A 216 -10.65 -4.08 29.44
C LEU A 216 -9.43 -3.24 29.79
N SER A 217 -9.47 -2.63 30.97
CA SER A 217 -8.33 -1.87 31.50
C SER A 217 -7.63 -2.70 32.57
N LYS A 218 -6.29 -2.73 32.50
CA LYS A 218 -5.40 -3.25 33.54
C LYS A 218 -4.38 -2.17 33.88
N GLU A 219 -3.66 -2.32 35.00
CA GLU A 219 -2.68 -1.33 35.48
C GLU A 219 -1.75 -0.80 34.37
N TYR A 220 -1.15 -1.69 33.56
CA TYR A 220 -0.17 -1.33 32.53
C TYR A 220 -0.62 -1.59 31.09
N SER A 221 -1.91 -1.85 30.85
CA SER A 221 -2.39 -2.12 29.50
C SER A 221 -3.85 -1.80 29.29
N ARG A 222 -4.20 -1.52 28.04
CA ARG A 222 -5.59 -1.43 27.59
C ARG A 222 -5.79 -2.47 26.50
N SER A 223 -6.90 -3.17 26.60
CA SER A 223 -7.36 -4.14 25.62
C SER A 223 -8.76 -3.72 25.19
N VAL A 224 -9.01 -3.75 23.89
CA VAL A 224 -10.25 -3.26 23.30
C VAL A 224 -10.70 -4.17 22.17
N TRP A 225 -12.01 -4.24 21.95
CA TRP A 225 -12.61 -5.05 20.91
C TRP A 225 -13.66 -4.27 20.14
N LYS A 226 -13.81 -4.57 18.85
CA LYS A 226 -14.84 -4.00 18.00
C LYS A 226 -15.29 -5.01 16.96
N GLU A 227 -16.60 -5.11 16.74
CA GLU A 227 -17.15 -5.89 15.64
C GLU A 227 -17.26 -5.01 14.38
N ILE A 228 -16.68 -5.48 13.28
CA ILE A 228 -16.68 -4.79 11.99
C ILE A 228 -16.97 -5.85 10.92
N ASP A 229 -18.07 -5.70 10.19
CA ASP A 229 -18.51 -6.63 9.14
C ASP A 229 -18.52 -8.11 9.60
N GLY A 230 -18.99 -8.37 10.82
CA GLY A 230 -19.04 -9.72 11.42
C GLY A 230 -17.69 -10.26 11.90
N VAL A 231 -16.60 -9.48 11.82
CA VAL A 231 -15.29 -9.83 12.37
C VAL A 231 -15.06 -9.06 13.66
N VAL A 232 -14.77 -9.78 14.75
CA VAL A 232 -14.36 -9.13 16.00
C VAL A 232 -12.87 -8.87 15.97
N VAL A 233 -12.50 -7.60 15.90
CA VAL A 233 -11.11 -7.14 15.93
C VAL A 233 -10.73 -6.83 17.38
N TYR A 234 -9.63 -7.43 17.84
CA TYR A 234 -9.01 -7.14 19.12
C TYR A 234 -7.79 -6.26 18.91
N ALA A 235 -7.56 -5.29 19.81
CA ALA A 235 -6.33 -4.51 19.85
C ALA A 235 -5.86 -4.30 21.30
N LYS A 236 -4.54 -4.23 21.49
CA LYS A 236 -3.93 -3.98 22.79
C LYS A 236 -2.73 -3.05 22.70
N TRP A 237 -2.62 -2.18 23.70
CA TRP A 237 -1.42 -1.37 23.92
C TRP A 237 -1.02 -1.37 25.39
N ALA A 238 0.28 -1.15 25.62
CA ALA A 238 0.87 -1.01 26.93
C ALA A 238 0.98 0.48 27.31
N VAL A 239 0.74 0.77 28.59
CA VAL A 239 0.96 2.08 29.22
C VAL A 239 2.19 1.94 30.11
N LEU A 240 3.31 2.53 29.68
CA LEU A 240 4.58 2.48 30.39
C LEU A 240 4.72 3.66 31.36
N PRO A 241 5.64 3.56 32.35
CA PRO A 241 5.99 4.68 33.22
C PRO A 241 6.30 5.95 32.42
N GLY A 242 5.84 7.10 32.92
CA GLY A 242 5.96 8.39 32.22
C GLY A 242 4.92 8.61 31.11
N GLY A 243 3.88 7.77 31.02
CA GLY A 243 2.79 7.95 30.07
C GLY A 243 3.14 7.57 28.62
N ARG A 244 4.25 6.85 28.41
CA ARG A 244 4.64 6.36 27.08
C ARG A 244 3.76 5.19 26.67
N LEU A 245 3.23 5.23 25.46
CA LEU A 245 2.34 4.22 24.93
C LEU A 245 3.05 3.38 23.85
N ILE A 246 2.84 2.07 23.89
CA ILE A 246 3.37 1.14 22.88
C ILE A 246 2.22 0.27 22.38
N PHE A 247 1.95 0.31 21.08
CA PHE A 247 1.07 -0.67 20.44
C PHE A 247 1.70 -2.06 20.55
N VAL A 248 0.92 -3.04 21.02
CA VAL A 248 1.45 -4.39 21.30
C VAL A 248 1.03 -5.38 20.22
N GLU A 249 -0.27 -5.49 19.96
CA GLU A 249 -0.83 -6.49 19.05
C GLU A 249 -2.25 -6.13 18.63
N SER A 250 -2.67 -6.63 17.46
CA SER A 250 -4.06 -6.63 17.03
C SER A 250 -4.30 -7.75 16.04
N TYR A 251 -5.45 -8.42 16.18
CA TYR A 251 -5.83 -9.57 15.38
C TYR A 251 -7.33 -9.88 15.52
N PRO A 252 -7.93 -10.65 14.59
CA PRO A 252 -9.31 -11.09 14.73
C PRO A 252 -9.44 -12.19 15.78
N VAL A 253 -10.56 -12.19 16.49
CA VAL A 253 -10.95 -13.16 17.52
C VAL A 253 -12.38 -13.65 17.30
N ASP A 254 -12.74 -14.79 17.87
CA ASP A 254 -14.05 -15.43 17.61
C ASP A 254 -15.25 -14.69 18.22
N GLN A 255 -15.03 -13.92 19.29
CA GLN A 255 -16.11 -13.26 20.02
C GLN A 255 -15.65 -12.01 20.76
N LEU A 256 -16.59 -11.08 20.97
CA LEU A 256 -16.39 -9.93 21.85
C LEU A 256 -16.09 -10.41 23.27
N ASN A 257 -15.18 -9.70 23.93
CA ASN A 257 -15.00 -9.89 25.36
C ASN A 257 -16.23 -9.30 26.09
N ARG A 258 -17.14 -10.17 26.54
CA ARG A 258 -18.39 -9.82 27.26
C ARG A 258 -18.23 -9.83 28.79
N ARG A 259 -17.03 -9.57 29.30
CA ARG A 259 -16.76 -9.54 30.74
C ARG A 259 -16.97 -8.15 31.32
#